data_AF-A0A349QYX9-F1
#
_entry.id   AF-A0A349QYX9-F1
#
_cell.length_a   1.000
_cell.length_b   1.000
_cell.length_c   1.000
_cell.angle_alpha   90.00
_cell.angle_beta   90.00
_cell.angle_gamma   90.00
#
_symmetry.space_group_name_H-M   'P 1'
#
loop_
_entity.id
_entity.type
_entity.pdbx_description
1 polymer ?
#
loop_
_entity_poly.entity_id
_entity_poly.type
_entity_poly.pdbx_seq_one_letter_code
_entity_poly.pdbx_strand_id
1 'polypeptide(L)'
;MSMKRRLLLKLLGGAGMGALATSFASEVKANVAASEKNNNSENDRAYWVSILHKMAAPILGNISKQQWRKNMPMEVSPTFDSRDPGVGYLEAFGR
;
A
#
# COMPACT_ATOMS: atom_id res chain seq x y z
N MET A 1 -64.28 -14.39 -6.05
CA MET A 1 -62.92 -14.18 -5.50
C MET A 1 -62.57 -12.69 -5.47
N SER A 2 -62.89 -11.94 -4.40
CA SER A 2 -62.31 -10.60 -4.14
C SER A 2 -62.60 -10.05 -2.73
N MET A 3 -62.46 -10.86 -1.68
CA MET A 3 -62.68 -10.44 -0.26
C MET A 3 -61.44 -10.67 0.62
N LYS A 4 -60.25 -10.75 0.02
CA LYS A 4 -58.98 -10.99 0.75
C LYS A 4 -58.11 -9.73 0.93
N ARG A 5 -58.45 -8.61 0.26
CA ARG A 5 -57.63 -7.37 0.31
C ARG A 5 -57.98 -6.42 1.46
N ARG A 6 -59.22 -6.45 1.96
CA ARG A 6 -59.67 -5.59 3.07
C ARG A 6 -59.27 -6.11 4.46
N LEU A 7 -59.03 -7.43 4.59
CA LEU A 7 -58.57 -8.06 5.82
C LEU A 7 -57.11 -7.66 6.14
N LEU A 8 -56.26 -7.61 5.11
CA LEU A 8 -54.84 -7.27 5.22
C LEU A 8 -54.61 -5.81 5.66
N LEU A 9 -55.46 -4.89 5.19
CA LEU A 9 -55.36 -3.47 5.56
C LEU A 9 -55.78 -3.20 7.02
N LYS A 10 -56.69 -4.02 7.59
CA LYS A 10 -57.07 -3.92 9.01
C LYS A 10 -56.01 -4.48 9.96
N LEU A 11 -55.21 -5.46 9.52
CA LEU A 11 -54.15 -6.05 10.34
C LEU A 11 -52.92 -5.12 10.47
N LEU A 12 -52.64 -4.32 9.43
CA LEU A 12 -51.48 -3.43 9.39
C LEU A 12 -51.75 -2.05 10.03
N GLY A 13 -53.02 -1.65 10.16
CA GLY A 13 -53.41 -0.37 10.74
C GLY A 13 -53.63 -0.35 12.26
N GLY A 14 -53.53 -1.50 12.95
CA GLY A 14 -53.94 -1.62 14.37
C GLY A 14 -52.92 -2.22 15.34
N ALA A 15 -51.74 -2.66 14.88
CA ALA A 15 -50.73 -3.27 15.75
C ALA A 15 -49.40 -2.50 15.63
N GLY A 16 -49.19 -1.53 16.52
CA GLY A 16 -47.92 -0.81 16.58
C GLY A 16 -47.85 0.32 17.61
N MET A 17 -48.98 0.85 18.08
CA MET A 17 -49.02 1.56 19.37
C MET A 17 -48.87 0.52 20.48
N GLY A 18 -47.64 0.22 20.92
CA GLY A 18 -47.42 -0.55 22.15
C GLY A 18 -46.17 -1.43 22.26
N ALA A 19 -45.33 -1.58 21.24
CA ALA A 19 -44.16 -2.44 21.34
C ALA A 19 -42.98 -1.95 20.49
N LEU A 20 -42.33 -0.86 20.91
CA LEU A 20 -40.93 -0.52 20.57
C LEU A 20 -40.51 0.76 21.32
N ALA A 21 -40.56 0.72 22.65
CA ALA A 21 -39.92 1.72 23.52
C ALA A 21 -38.41 1.41 23.73
N THR A 22 -37.80 0.54 22.92
CA THR A 22 -36.42 0.08 23.10
C THR A 22 -35.50 0.27 21.89
N SER A 23 -35.93 0.93 20.82
CA SER A 23 -35.09 1.12 19.62
C SER A 23 -34.38 2.48 19.51
N PHE A 24 -34.53 3.40 20.46
CA PHE A 24 -33.76 4.66 20.47
C PHE A 24 -32.28 4.50 20.88
N ALA A 25 -31.79 3.27 21.10
CA ALA A 25 -30.42 3.00 21.55
C ALA A 25 -29.47 2.47 20.45
N SER A 26 -29.87 2.47 19.17
CA SER A 26 -29.03 1.89 18.12
C SER A 26 -28.90 2.73 16.85
N GLU A 27 -28.64 4.03 17.02
CA GLU A 27 -28.33 4.91 15.89
C GLU A 27 -27.09 5.79 16.15
N VAL A 28 -26.08 5.23 16.84
CA VAL A 28 -24.74 5.83 16.99
C VAL A 28 -23.70 5.16 16.07
N LYS A 29 -24.07 4.12 15.31
CA LYS A 29 -23.10 3.31 14.56
C LYS A 29 -23.30 3.36 13.05
N ALA A 30 -23.41 4.56 12.49
CA ALA A 30 -23.51 4.76 11.04
C ALA A 30 -22.75 6.00 10.53
N ASN A 31 -21.62 6.36 11.16
CA ASN A 31 -20.75 7.42 10.62
C ASN A 31 -19.27 7.28 11.01
N VAL A 32 -18.72 6.06 10.90
CA VAL A 32 -17.26 5.81 10.92
C VAL A 32 -16.86 5.01 9.68
N ALA A 33 -17.43 5.37 8.53
CA ALA A 33 -17.06 4.81 7.23
C ALA A 33 -16.84 5.91 6.19
N ALA A 34 -16.48 7.11 6.66
CA ALA A 34 -16.06 8.22 5.82
C ALA A 34 -14.67 8.66 6.27
N SER A 35 -13.72 8.58 5.34
CA SER A 35 -12.34 9.05 5.43
C SER A 35 -11.28 8.05 5.94
N GLU A 36 -11.24 6.87 5.35
CA GLU A 36 -9.94 6.32 4.88
C GLU A 36 -9.73 6.82 3.44
N LYS A 37 -9.77 8.15 3.25
CA LYS A 37 -9.03 8.73 2.14
C LYS A 37 -7.58 8.50 2.54
N ASN A 38 -7.02 7.37 2.08
CA ASN A 38 -5.58 7.18 2.06
C ASN A 38 -5.02 8.47 1.50
N ASN A 39 -4.39 9.25 2.38
CA ASN A 39 -3.59 10.40 2.02
C ASN A 39 -2.33 9.84 1.37
N ASN A 40 -2.50 9.15 0.24
CA ASN A 40 -1.46 8.76 -0.68
C ASN A 40 -1.00 9.98 -1.51
N SER A 41 -0.99 11.17 -0.90
CA SER A 41 0.20 12.01 -0.96
C SER A 41 1.31 11.36 -0.12
N GLU A 42 1.53 10.05 -0.33
CA GLU A 42 2.65 9.31 0.21
C GLU A 42 3.88 10.06 -0.26
N ASN A 43 4.71 10.39 0.71
CA ASN A 43 5.73 11.41 0.60
C ASN A 43 6.67 11.09 -0.58
N ASP A 44 6.44 11.68 -1.76
CA ASP A 44 7.20 11.40 -2.99
C ASP A 44 8.71 11.48 -2.73
N ARG A 45 9.15 12.40 -1.86
CA ARG A 45 10.54 12.50 -1.42
C ARG A 45 11.03 11.24 -0.73
N ALA A 46 10.24 10.64 0.17
CA ALA A 46 10.58 9.39 0.82
C ALA A 46 10.69 8.24 -0.20
N TYR A 47 9.81 8.21 -1.21
CA TYR A 47 9.90 7.25 -2.30
C TYR A 47 11.22 7.41 -3.08
N TRP A 48 11.55 8.61 -3.55
CA TRP A 48 12.81 8.88 -4.26
C TRP A 48 14.05 8.58 -3.41
N VAL A 49 14.05 8.98 -2.13
CA VAL A 49 15.13 8.67 -1.19
C VAL A 49 15.27 7.16 -1.01
N SER A 50 14.16 6.41 -0.94
CA SER A 50 14.23 4.94 -0.82
C SER A 50 14.89 4.29 -2.03
N ILE A 51 14.63 4.80 -3.24
CA ILE A 51 15.26 4.30 -4.47
C ILE A 51 16.76 4.62 -4.45
N LEU A 52 17.13 5.86 -4.15
CA LEU A 52 18.53 6.27 -4.04
C LEU A 52 19.28 5.43 -3.00
N HIS A 53 18.65 5.19 -1.85
CA HIS A 53 19.22 4.36 -0.80
C HIS A 53 19.43 2.92 -1.25
N LYS A 54 18.45 2.31 -1.94
CA LYS A 54 18.57 0.94 -2.48
C LYS A 54 19.74 0.77 -3.44
N MET A 55 20.05 1.79 -4.24
CA MET A 55 21.16 1.77 -5.19
C MET A 55 22.51 2.05 -4.50
N ALA A 56 22.58 3.11 -3.69
CA ALA A 56 23.85 3.59 -3.12
C ALA A 56 24.32 2.77 -1.90
N ALA A 57 23.41 2.29 -1.06
CA ALA A 57 23.75 1.58 0.18
C ALA A 57 24.66 0.35 -0.01
N PRO A 58 24.39 -0.58 -0.96
CA PRO A 58 25.27 -1.73 -1.17
C PRO A 58 26.66 -1.35 -1.70
N ILE A 59 26.77 -0.26 -2.46
CA ILE A 59 28.05 0.22 -2.99
C ILE A 59 28.86 0.86 -1.85
N LEU A 60 28.33 1.92 -1.24
CA LEU A 60 29.01 2.69 -0.20
C LEU A 60 29.31 1.85 1.05
N GLY A 61 28.38 0.95 1.42
CA GLY A 61 28.54 0.06 2.57
C GLY A 61 29.65 -0.98 2.38
N ASN A 62 29.87 -1.45 1.15
CA ASN A 62 30.98 -2.37 0.86
C ASN A 62 32.30 -1.62 0.67
N ILE A 63 32.29 -0.41 0.09
CA ILE A 63 33.48 0.45 -0.05
C ILE A 63 34.01 0.86 1.33
N SER A 64 33.13 1.27 2.26
CA SER A 64 33.54 1.68 3.61
C SER A 64 34.19 0.56 4.41
N LYS A 65 33.81 -0.70 4.14
CA LYS A 65 34.40 -1.90 4.72
C LYS A 65 35.61 -2.43 3.94
N GLN A 66 36.01 -1.76 2.85
CA GLN A 66 37.06 -2.23 1.93
C GLN A 66 36.78 -3.63 1.33
N GLN A 67 35.51 -4.00 1.20
CA GLN A 67 35.05 -5.33 0.75
C GLN A 67 34.40 -5.33 -0.65
N TRP A 68 34.40 -4.17 -1.34
CA TRP A 68 33.69 -3.99 -2.62
C TRP A 68 34.04 -5.02 -3.70
N ARG A 69 35.32 -5.12 -4.07
CA ARG A 69 35.78 -6.06 -5.11
C ARG A 69 35.57 -7.53 -4.74
N LYS A 70 35.54 -7.84 -3.45
CA LYS A 70 35.29 -9.20 -2.96
C LYS A 70 33.82 -9.58 -3.10
N ASN A 71 32.92 -8.65 -2.77
CA ASN A 71 31.48 -8.90 -2.71
C ASN A 71 30.77 -8.66 -4.06
N MET A 72 31.42 -7.99 -5.01
CA MET A 72 30.91 -7.79 -6.37
C MET A 72 31.97 -8.20 -7.41
N PRO A 73 32.16 -9.50 -7.71
CA PRO A 73 33.08 -9.90 -8.76
C PRO A 73 32.64 -9.37 -10.13
N MET A 74 33.60 -8.91 -10.93
CA MET A 74 33.34 -8.42 -12.28
C MET A 74 33.31 -9.58 -13.28
N GLU A 75 32.21 -9.74 -13.98
CA GLU A 75 32.10 -10.64 -15.12
C GLU A 75 32.11 -9.85 -16.42
N VAL A 76 32.88 -10.33 -17.40
CA VAL A 76 33.01 -9.70 -18.71
C VAL A 76 32.54 -10.68 -19.79
N SER A 77 31.98 -10.14 -20.88
CA SER A 77 31.59 -10.94 -22.05
C SER A 77 32.81 -11.64 -22.68
N PRO A 78 32.63 -12.84 -23.29
CA PRO A 78 33.67 -13.44 -24.11
C PRO A 78 34.18 -12.55 -25.26
N THR A 79 33.35 -11.62 -25.74
CA THR A 79 33.68 -10.69 -26.83
C THR A 79 34.17 -9.33 -26.32
N PHE A 80 34.56 -9.21 -25.05
CA PHE A 80 34.94 -7.94 -24.44
C PHE A 80 36.29 -7.42 -24.96
N ASP A 81 36.38 -6.10 -25.11
CA ASP A 81 37.49 -5.32 -25.69
C ASP A 81 38.80 -5.32 -24.85
N SER A 82 39.00 -6.29 -23.97
CA SER A 82 40.22 -6.46 -23.16
C SER A 82 40.67 -5.25 -22.33
N ARG A 83 39.83 -4.22 -22.15
CA ARG A 83 40.10 -3.07 -21.27
C ARG A 83 40.17 -3.53 -19.81
N ASP A 84 40.81 -2.74 -18.95
CA ASP A 84 40.88 -3.07 -17.52
C ASP A 84 39.47 -3.21 -16.93
N PRO A 85 39.06 -4.42 -16.47
CA PRO A 85 37.77 -4.62 -15.83
C PRO A 85 37.64 -3.82 -14.53
N GLY A 86 38.77 -3.38 -13.97
CA GLY A 86 38.86 -2.46 -12.84
C GLY A 86 38.05 -1.18 -13.02
N VAL A 87 37.95 -0.67 -14.24
CA VAL A 87 37.16 0.53 -14.57
C VAL A 87 35.69 0.32 -14.26
N GLY A 88 35.15 -0.90 -14.44
CA GLY A 88 33.75 -1.20 -14.16
C GLY A 88 33.34 -0.95 -12.70
N TYR A 89 34.27 -1.10 -11.74
CA TYR A 89 34.02 -0.75 -10.34
C TYR A 89 33.88 0.76 -10.12
N LEU A 90 34.64 1.56 -10.87
CA LEU A 90 34.60 3.01 -10.80
C LEU A 90 33.31 3.54 -11.46
N GLU A 91 32.94 2.95 -12.61
CA GLU A 91 31.69 3.25 -13.29
C GLU A 91 30.47 2.93 -12.41
N ALA A 92 30.48 1.79 -11.72
CA ALA A 92 29.40 1.41 -10.79
C ALA A 92 29.25 2.38 -9.60
N PHE A 93 30.33 3.07 -9.21
CA PHE A 93 30.28 4.09 -8.17
C PHE A 93 29.85 5.47 -8.69
N GLY A 94 30.30 5.84 -9.90
CA GLY A 94 30.13 7.19 -10.44
C GLY A 94 28.87 7.42 -11.28
N ARG A 95 28.20 6.36 -11.74
CA ARG A 95 26.96 6.42 -12.55
C ARG A 95 25.72 6.23 -11.69
#